data_AF-A0A3Q0RHH8-F1
#
_entry.id   AF-A0A3Q0RHH8-F1
#
_cell.length_a   1.000
_cell.length_b   1.000
_cell.length_c   1.000
_cell.angle_alpha   90.00
_cell.angle_beta   90.00
_cell.angle_gamma   90.00
#
_symmetry.space_group_name_H-M   'P 1'
#
loop_
_entity.id
_entity.type
_entity.pdbx_description
1 polymer ?
#
loop_
_entity_poly.entity_id
_entity_poly.type
_entity_poly.pdbx_seq_one_letter_code
_entity_poly.pdbx_strand_id
1 'polypeptide(L)'
;MANRERNKKILLELVKQPDNSRCADCGAPEPDWASYKLGIFVCLNCSGVHRSLSSHVKSIRLDFWEDKLVECPQGAVDSCEIREEGVHRRD
;
A
#
# COMPACT_ATOMS: atom_id res chain seq x y z
N MET A 1 20.04 6.02 -12.53
CA MET A 1 19.82 5.31 -11.25
C MET A 1 19.76 6.28 -10.05
N ALA A 2 19.15 7.47 -10.19
CA ALA A 2 19.21 8.52 -9.17
C ALA A 2 18.02 8.52 -8.18
N ASN A 3 17.03 7.66 -8.38
CA ASN A 3 15.74 7.82 -7.70
C ASN A 3 15.43 6.77 -6.64
N ARG A 4 16.25 5.73 -6.49
CA ARG A 4 16.00 4.65 -5.50
C ARG A 4 15.84 5.19 -4.08
N GLU A 5 16.76 6.06 -3.66
CA GLU A 5 16.76 6.61 -2.30
C GLU A 5 15.63 7.64 -2.11
N ARG A 6 15.37 8.47 -3.13
CA ARG A 6 14.26 9.42 -3.15
C ARG A 6 12.91 8.71 -2.97
N ASN A 7 12.67 7.69 -3.78
CA ASN A 7 11.42 6.93 -3.82
C ASN A 7 11.17 6.19 -2.50
N LYS A 8 12.22 5.57 -1.96
CA LYS A 8 12.18 4.97 -0.63
C LYS A 8 11.83 6.00 0.45
N LYS A 9 12.44 7.18 0.43
CA LYS A 9 12.15 8.25 1.38
C LYS A 9 10.69 8.70 1.31
N ILE A 10 10.16 8.91 0.10
CA ILE A 10 8.75 9.30 -0.12
C ILE A 10 7.81 8.24 0.47
N LEU A 11 8.03 6.95 0.17
CA LEU A 11 7.17 5.88 0.69
C LEU A 11 7.22 5.79 2.21
N LEU A 12 8.40 5.97 2.82
CA LEU A 12 8.54 6.00 4.27
C LEU A 12 7.87 7.22 4.91
N GLU A 13 7.77 8.36 4.21
CA GLU A 13 7.01 9.51 4.65
C GLU A 13 5.50 9.28 4.53
N LEU A 14 5.05 8.60 3.46
CA LEU A 14 3.64 8.24 3.26
C LEU A 14 3.13 7.27 4.33
N VAL A 15 3.88 6.23 4.69
CA VAL A 15 3.49 5.27 5.74
C VAL A 15 3.32 5.94 7.11
N LYS A 16 4.02 7.05 7.36
CA LYS A 16 3.90 7.81 8.61
C LYS A 16 2.62 8.63 8.70
N GLN A 17 1.90 8.83 7.60
CA GLN A 17 0.62 9.51 7.64
C GLN A 17 -0.40 8.65 8.40
N PRO A 18 -1.28 9.27 9.21
CA PRO A 18 -2.23 8.53 10.04
C PRO A 18 -3.10 7.57 9.22
N ASP A 19 -3.48 7.97 8.01
CA ASP A 19 -4.32 7.17 7.10
C ASP A 19 -3.61 5.92 6.56
N ASN A 20 -2.28 5.97 6.46
CA ASN A 20 -1.44 4.89 5.91
C ASN A 20 -0.64 4.13 6.98
N SER A 21 -0.77 4.53 8.25
CA SER A 21 -0.04 3.95 9.38
C SER A 21 -0.52 2.53 9.75
N ARG A 22 -1.58 2.05 9.09
CA ARG A 22 -2.21 0.77 9.34
C ARG A 22 -2.40 -0.01 8.04
N CYS A 23 -2.31 -1.33 8.13
CA CYS A 23 -2.60 -2.23 7.03
C CYS A 23 -4.05 -2.06 6.57
N ALA A 24 -4.26 -1.87 5.27
CA ALA A 24 -5.59 -1.72 4.68
C ALA A 24 -6.52 -2.94 4.91
N ASP A 25 -5.96 -4.16 4.99
CA ASP A 25 -6.76 -5.38 5.09
C ASP A 25 -7.08 -5.79 6.53
N CYS A 26 -6.11 -5.67 7.44
CA CYS A 26 -6.22 -6.21 8.80
C CYS A 26 -6.03 -5.17 9.91
N GLY A 27 -5.72 -3.93 9.55
CA GLY A 27 -5.52 -2.84 10.50
C GLY A 27 -4.27 -2.96 11.38
N ALA A 28 -3.36 -3.90 11.09
CA ALA A 28 -2.08 -4.04 11.78
C ALA A 28 -1.24 -2.76 11.63
N PRO A 29 -0.53 -2.31 12.68
CA PRO A 29 0.29 -1.12 12.61
C PRO A 29 1.52 -1.32 11.70
N GLU A 30 2.08 -0.22 11.23
CA GLU A 30 3.37 -0.16 10.52
C GLU A 30 3.45 -1.11 9.30
N PRO A 31 2.63 -0.90 8.26
CA PRO A 31 2.71 -1.70 7.04
C PRO A 31 4.04 -1.47 6.31
N ASP A 32 4.79 -2.55 6.07
CA ASP A 32 6.09 -2.53 5.36
C ASP A 32 6.00 -2.91 3.87
N TRP A 33 4.80 -3.17 3.36
CA TRP A 33 4.52 -3.53 1.98
C TRP A 33 3.49 -2.59 1.38
N ALA A 34 3.55 -2.40 0.06
CA ALA A 34 2.59 -1.57 -0.65
C ALA A 34 2.21 -2.21 -1.99
N SER A 35 0.92 -2.09 -2.35
CA SER A 35 0.41 -2.45 -3.66
C SER A 35 0.42 -1.21 -4.55
N TYR A 36 1.32 -1.15 -5.53
CA TYR A 36 1.42 0.02 -6.40
C TYR A 36 0.30 0.12 -7.44
N LYS A 37 -0.48 -0.96 -7.62
CA LYS A 37 -1.67 -0.95 -8.47
C LYS A 37 -2.90 -0.39 -7.78
N LEU A 38 -3.02 -0.64 -6.48
CA LEU A 38 -4.16 -0.23 -5.66
C LEU A 38 -3.87 1.02 -4.84
N GLY A 39 -2.61 1.40 -4.69
CA GLY A 39 -2.19 2.54 -3.87
C GLY A 39 -2.33 2.29 -2.36
N ILE A 40 -2.41 1.03 -1.92
CA ILE A 40 -2.63 0.68 -0.50
C ILE A 40 -1.35 0.16 0.17
N PHE A 41 -1.27 0.36 1.49
CA PHE A 41 -0.23 -0.20 2.34
C PHE A 41 -0.75 -1.42 3.10
N VAL A 42 0.05 -2.49 3.11
CA VAL A 42 -0.31 -3.78 3.70
C VAL A 42 0.83 -4.34 4.56
N CYS A 43 0.48 -5.13 5.57
CA CYS A 43 1.48 -5.79 6.42
C CYS A 43 2.09 -7.01 5.70
N LEU A 44 3.16 -7.58 6.28
CA LEU A 44 3.84 -8.76 5.74
C LEU A 44 2.87 -9.94 5.50
N ASN A 45 1.96 -10.20 6.45
CA ASN A 45 1.04 -11.33 6.33
C ASN A 45 0.06 -11.15 5.16
N CYS A 46 -0.56 -9.97 5.07
CA CYS A 46 -1.49 -9.63 3.98
C CYS A 46 -0.77 -9.58 2.63
N SER A 47 0.50 -9.13 2.60
CA SER A 47 1.28 -9.16 1.36
C SER A 47 1.41 -10.57 0.76
N GLY A 48 1.42 -11.62 1.59
CA GLY A 48 1.42 -13.02 1.13
C GLY A 48 0.14 -13.40 0.40
N VAL A 49 -1.01 -12.97 0.92
CA VAL A 49 -2.32 -13.18 0.30
C VAL A 49 -2.40 -12.42 -1.03
N HIS A 50 -2.01 -11.15 -1.02
CA HIS A 50 -1.94 -10.32 -2.23
C HIS A 50 -1.07 -10.94 -3.32
N ARG A 51 0.10 -11.51 -2.97
CA ARG A 51 0.95 -12.25 -3.93
C ARG A 51 0.23 -13.43 -4.57
N SER A 52 -0.56 -14.17 -3.82
CA SER A 52 -1.31 -15.33 -4.34
C SER A 52 -2.47 -14.94 -5.26
N LEU A 53 -3.03 -13.74 -5.07
CA LEU A 53 -4.16 -13.21 -5.84
C LEU A 53 -3.73 -12.38 -7.07
N SER A 54 -2.48 -12.53 -7.54
CA SER A 54 -1.90 -11.73 -8.64
C SER A 54 -1.80 -10.22 -8.36
N SER A 55 -1.82 -9.81 -7.09
CA SER A 55 -1.69 -8.39 -6.73
C SER A 55 -0.22 -7.99 -6.76
N HIS A 56 0.04 -6.84 -7.38
CA HIS A 56 1.40 -6.36 -7.57
C HIS A 56 1.88 -5.62 -6.33
N VAL A 57 2.33 -6.39 -5.33
CA VAL A 57 2.87 -5.89 -4.07
C VAL A 57 4.40 -5.86 -4.08
N LYS A 58 4.96 -4.82 -3.48
CA LYS A 58 6.40 -4.64 -3.28
C LYS A 58 6.69 -4.20 -1.84
N SER A 59 7.82 -4.62 -1.31
CA SER A 59 8.36 -4.16 -0.04
C SER A 59 8.80 -2.71 -0.16
N ILE A 60 8.42 -1.90 0.82
CA ILE A 60 8.78 -0.48 0.87
C ILE A 60 10.28 -0.30 1.08
N ARG A 61 10.89 -1.19 1.88
CA ARG A 61 12.29 -1.07 2.31
C ARG A 61 13.26 -1.86 1.46
N LEU A 62 12.82 -3.02 0.95
CA LEU A 62 13.70 -3.99 0.29
C LEU A 62 13.66 -3.86 -1.25
N ASP A 63 12.49 -3.55 -1.82
CA ASP A 63 12.33 -3.55 -3.27
C ASP A 63 12.72 -2.23 -3.93
N PHE A 64 13.01 -2.31 -5.23
CA PHE A 64 13.22 -1.15 -6.07
C PHE A 64 11.88 -0.58 -6.55
N TRP A 65 11.71 0.72 -6.31
CA TRP A 65 10.56 1.51 -6.72
C TRP A 65 10.96 2.48 -7.84
N GLU A 66 10.33 2.31 -8.99
CA GLU A 66 10.43 3.24 -10.11
C GLU A 66 9.56 4.47 -9.85
N ASP A 67 9.93 5.63 -10.40
CA ASP A 67 9.24 6.91 -10.17
C ASP A 67 7.74 6.83 -10.46
N LYS A 68 7.40 6.24 -11.62
CA LYS A 68 6.01 6.01 -12.06
C LYS A 68 5.18 5.18 -11.07
N LEU A 69 5.82 4.39 -10.20
CA LEU A 69 5.17 3.55 -9.21
C LEU A 69 5.04 4.24 -7.85
N VAL A 70 5.71 5.37 -7.62
CA VAL A 70 5.65 6.15 -6.38
C VAL A 70 4.72 7.35 -6.50
N GLU A 71 4.53 7.87 -7.72
CA GLU A 71 3.49 8.87 -8.00
C GLU A 71 2.07 8.31 -7.74
N CYS A 72 1.85 7.01 -7.98
CA CYS A 72 0.53 6.39 -7.84
C CYS A 72 0.08 6.13 -6.38
N PRO A 73 0.95 5.71 -5.43
CA PRO A 73 0.66 5.65 -4.00
C PRO A 73 0.21 6.98 -3.37
N GLN A 74 0.46 8.11 -4.03
CA GLN A 74 -0.05 9.42 -3.60
C GLN A 74 -1.51 9.68 -4.06
N GLY A 75 -2.12 8.78 -4.82
CA GLY A 75 -3.43 8.99 -5.47
C GLY A 75 -4.62 8.19 -4.92
N ALA A 76 -4.54 7.57 -3.74
CA ALA A 76 -5.62 6.70 -3.25
C ALA A 76 -5.92 6.87 -1.75
N VAL A 77 -6.31 8.08 -1.34
CA VAL A 77 -7.25 8.25 -0.21
C VAL A 77 -8.42 9.21 -0.54
N ASP A 78 -8.39 9.91 -1.67
CA ASP A 78 -9.42 10.88 -2.08
C ASP A 78 -10.51 10.32 -3.03
N SER A 79 -10.58 9.00 -3.22
CA SER A 79 -11.69 8.37 -3.95
C SER A 79 -12.26 7.13 -3.25
N CYS A 80 -12.24 7.12 -1.91
CA CYS A 80 -13.27 6.39 -1.18
C CYS A 80 -14.64 7.07 -1.40
N GLU A 81 -15.08 7.16 -2.67
CA GLU A 81 -16.50 6.98 -2.95
C GLU A 81 -16.78 5.55 -2.49
N ILE A 82 -17.39 5.49 -1.31
CA ILE A 82 -18.21 4.40 -0.85
C ILE A 82 -19.12 4.01 -2.01
N ARG A 83 -18.69 3.07 -2.85
CA ARG A 83 -19.63 2.28 -3.63
C ARG A 83 -20.14 1.21 -2.69
N GLU A 84 -21.27 1.53 -2.08
CA GLU A 84 -22.14 0.58 -1.43
C GLU A 84 -22.51 -0.52 -2.42
N GLU A 85 -21.75 -1.61 -2.43
CA GLU A 85 -22.20 -2.89 -2.98
C GLU A 85 -21.75 -3.96 -1.98
N GLY A 86 -22.69 -4.30 -1.09
CA GLY A 86 -22.41 -5.05 0.11
C GLY A 86 -21.97 -6.48 -0.11
N VAL A 87 -21.13 -6.99 0.81
CA VAL A 87 -21.11 -8.40 1.20
C VAL A 87 -20.84 -8.49 2.70
N HIS A 88 -21.94 -8.73 3.42
CA HIS A 88 -22.07 -9.46 4.69
C HIS A 88 -20.94 -9.37 5.73
N ARG A 89 -21.23 -8.62 6.81
CA ARG A 89 -20.73 -8.94 8.15
C ARG A 89 -21.21 -10.36 8.49
N ARG A 90 -20.30 -11.25 8.86
CA ARG A 90 -20.66 -12.51 9.52
C ARG A 90 -20.47 -12.31 11.02
N ASP A 91 -21.61 -12.31 11.72
CA ASP A 91 -21.73 -12.77 13.09
C ASP A 91 -21.17 -14.20 13.25
#